data_AF-A0A522NK28-F1
#
_entry.id   AF-A0A522NK28-F1
#
_cell.length_a   1.000
_cell.length_b   1.000
_cell.length_c   1.000
_cell.angle_alpha   90.00
_cell.angle_beta   90.00
_cell.angle_gamma   90.00
#
_symmetry.space_group_name_H-M   'P 1'
#
loop_
_entity.id
_entity.type
_entity.pdbx_description
1 polymer ?
#
loop_
_entity_poly.entity_id
_entity_poly.type
_entity_poly.pdbx_seq_one_letter_code
_entity_poly.pdbx_strand_id
1 'polypeptide(L)'
;MPTSAEHVLVDTSAALALAQRENPFHRAARARLLGCRRGMSGHAAVELMSVLTRLPPPHRLSPAAAFRLGEVNFPESCFLSAAATEGLLREFAQAGLAGGALYDGLVGAAARNHKLPLITCDRRAVPTYRLLGVDHELLSSSS
;
A
#
# COMPACT_ATOMS: atom_id res chain seq x y z
N MET A 1 -24.21 -13.42 -13.01
CA MET A 1 -23.81 -12.38 -12.04
C MET A 1 -22.31 -12.23 -12.16
N PRO A 2 -21.74 -11.08 -12.59
CA PRO A 2 -20.31 -10.89 -12.37
C PRO A 2 -20.12 -10.86 -10.85
N THR A 3 -19.38 -11.82 -10.29
CA THR A 3 -18.87 -11.71 -8.93
C THR A 3 -18.14 -10.38 -8.87
N SER A 4 -18.68 -9.40 -8.13
CA SER A 4 -18.02 -8.12 -7.94
C SER A 4 -16.62 -8.40 -7.42
N ALA A 5 -15.60 -8.11 -8.23
CA ALA A 5 -14.22 -8.24 -7.81
C ALA A 5 -14.03 -7.43 -6.52
N GLU A 6 -13.46 -8.06 -5.50
CA GLU A 6 -13.16 -7.42 -4.23
C GLU A 6 -12.29 -6.19 -4.48
N HIS A 7 -12.62 -5.06 -3.83
CA HIS A 7 -11.81 -3.85 -3.89
C HIS A 7 -10.87 -3.82 -2.71
N VAL A 8 -9.56 -3.77 -2.98
CA VAL A 8 -8.51 -3.75 -1.98
C VAL A 8 -7.60 -2.54 -2.21
N LEU A 9 -7.02 -2.01 -1.14
CA LEU A 9 -5.89 -1.09 -1.25
C LEU A 9 -4.59 -1.82 -0.93
N VAL A 10 -3.50 -1.36 -1.52
CA VAL A 10 -2.18 -1.94 -1.32
C VAL A 10 -1.22 -0.95 -0.67
N ASP A 11 -0.41 -1.50 0.23
CA ASP A 11 0.82 -0.88 0.71
C ASP A 11 1.92 -0.97 -0.36
N THR A 12 2.94 -0.11 -0.26
CA THR A 12 4.12 -0.05 -1.13
C THR A 12 4.79 -1.43 -1.28
N SER A 13 4.89 -2.17 -0.18
CA SER A 13 5.51 -3.51 -0.15
C SER A 13 4.76 -4.53 -1.04
N ALA A 14 3.43 -4.54 -0.99
CA ALA A 14 2.58 -5.40 -1.82
C ALA A 14 2.54 -4.93 -3.28
N ALA A 15 2.56 -3.61 -3.51
CA ALA A 15 2.64 -3.04 -4.85
C ALA A 15 3.94 -3.45 -5.57
N LEU A 16 5.09 -3.36 -4.87
CA LEU A 16 6.38 -3.84 -5.38
C LEU A 16 6.37 -5.35 -5.62
N ALA A 17 5.79 -6.13 -4.71
CA ALA A 17 5.65 -7.56 -4.88
C ALA A 17 4.85 -7.93 -6.14
N LEU A 18 3.76 -7.23 -6.42
CA LEU A 18 2.98 -7.45 -7.64
C LEU A 18 3.78 -7.07 -8.90
N ALA A 19 4.49 -5.94 -8.86
CA ALA A 19 5.15 -5.34 -10.02
C ALA A 19 6.50 -5.99 -10.38
N GLN A 20 7.24 -6.52 -9.41
CA GLN A 20 8.60 -7.05 -9.62
C GLN A 20 8.60 -8.57 -9.53
N ARG A 21 8.98 -9.25 -10.61
CA ARG A 21 8.94 -10.71 -10.71
C ARG A 21 9.90 -11.40 -9.73
N GLU A 22 11.00 -10.73 -9.44
CA GLU A 22 12.11 -11.16 -8.61
C GLU A 22 11.82 -10.96 -7.12
N ASN A 23 10.74 -10.25 -6.78
CA ASN A 23 10.33 -10.07 -5.41
C ASN A 23 9.90 -11.43 -4.80
N PRO A 24 10.40 -11.80 -3.60
CA PRO A 24 10.04 -13.07 -2.96
C PRO A 24 8.53 -13.29 -2.76
N PHE A 25 7.75 -12.22 -2.65
CA PHE A 25 6.31 -12.27 -2.48
C PHE A 25 5.54 -12.24 -3.80
N HIS A 26 6.21 -12.20 -4.96
CA HIS A 26 5.57 -12.00 -6.26
C HIS A 26 4.49 -13.04 -6.58
N ARG A 27 4.73 -14.31 -6.25
CA ARG A 27 3.74 -15.38 -6.48
C ARG A 27 2.50 -15.19 -5.61
N ALA A 28 2.67 -14.91 -4.32
CA ALA A 28 1.58 -14.67 -3.39
C ALA A 28 0.79 -13.40 -3.78
N ALA A 29 1.50 -12.31 -4.09
CA ALA A 29 0.90 -11.06 -4.54
C ALA A 29 0.10 -11.26 -5.83
N ARG A 30 0.63 -11.95 -6.85
CA ARG A 30 -0.14 -12.23 -8.08
C ARG A 30 -1.39 -13.07 -7.80
N ALA A 31 -1.27 -14.13 -6.99
CA ALA A 31 -2.40 -15.00 -6.68
C ALA A 31 -3.52 -14.23 -5.95
N ARG A 32 -3.16 -13.38 -4.98
CA ARG A 32 -4.12 -12.61 -4.19
C ARG A 32 -4.71 -11.42 -4.94
N LEU A 33 -3.86 -10.68 -5.65
CA LEU A 33 -4.21 -9.35 -6.12
C LEU A 33 -4.86 -9.39 -7.51
N LEU A 34 -4.46 -10.26 -8.44
CA LEU A 34 -4.88 -10.17 -9.85
C LEU A 34 -6.40 -10.22 -10.07
N GLY A 35 -7.14 -10.93 -9.21
CA GLY A 35 -8.61 -11.01 -9.25
C GLY A 35 -9.34 -9.81 -8.63
N CYS A 36 -8.62 -8.88 -7.99
CA CYS A 36 -9.20 -7.75 -7.27
C CYS A 36 -9.28 -6.47 -8.12
N ARG A 37 -10.13 -5.54 -7.70
CA ARG A 37 -10.00 -4.12 -7.99
C ARG A 37 -8.97 -3.55 -7.01
N ARG A 38 -7.98 -2.78 -7.49
CA ARG A 38 -6.80 -2.42 -6.69
C ARG A 38 -6.46 -0.96 -6.80
N GLY A 39 -6.12 -0.36 -5.67
CA GLY A 39 -5.60 0.99 -5.57
C GLY A 39 -4.41 1.08 -4.61
N MET A 40 -3.58 2.10 -4.75
CA MET A 40 -2.60 2.45 -3.73
C MET A 40 -3.30 3.06 -2.51
N SER A 41 -2.85 2.72 -1.30
CA SER A 41 -3.37 3.31 -0.07
C SER A 41 -2.65 4.62 0.28
N GLY A 42 -3.19 5.74 -0.19
CA GLY A 42 -2.73 7.09 0.14
C GLY A 42 -1.23 7.29 -0.10
N HIS A 43 -0.48 7.48 0.98
CA HIS A 43 0.97 7.74 0.93
C HIS A 43 1.79 6.62 0.28
N ALA A 44 1.26 5.39 0.21
CA ALA A 44 1.92 4.30 -0.49
C ALA A 44 2.18 4.61 -1.97
N ALA A 45 1.34 5.44 -2.62
CA ALA A 45 1.56 5.87 -4.00
C ALA A 45 2.85 6.72 -4.14
N VAL A 46 3.08 7.63 -3.18
CA VAL A 46 4.25 8.51 -3.16
C VAL A 46 5.51 7.70 -2.88
N GLU A 47 5.43 6.78 -1.92
CA GLU A 47 6.53 5.88 -1.59
C GLU A 47 6.89 4.97 -2.76
N LEU A 48 5.91 4.38 -3.44
CA LEU A 48 6.15 3.56 -4.63
C LEU A 48 6.92 4.34 -5.70
N MET A 49 6.50 5.57 -5.99
CA MET A 49 7.21 6.44 -6.94
C MET A 49 8.64 6.74 -6.49
N SER A 50 8.84 7.06 -5.21
CA SER A 50 10.16 7.29 -4.62
C SER A 50 11.06 6.05 -4.69
N VAL A 51 10.53 4.86 -4.44
CA VAL A 51 11.29 3.61 -4.51
C VAL A 51 11.68 3.33 -5.96
N LEU A 52 10.71 3.26 -6.88
CA LEU A 52 10.92 2.86 -8.28
C LEU A 52 11.95 3.75 -9.00
N THR A 53 12.04 5.03 -8.61
CA THR A 53 12.97 6.00 -9.20
C THR A 53 14.37 5.99 -8.59
N ARG A 54 14.57 5.29 -7.46
CA ARG A 54 15.85 5.21 -6.74
C ARG A 54 16.48 3.82 -6.73
N LEU A 55 15.79 2.81 -7.27
CA LEU A 55 16.35 1.46 -7.42
C LEU A 55 17.69 1.48 -8.18
N PRO A 56 18.55 0.47 -7.96
CA PRO A 56 19.75 0.30 -8.78
C PRO A 56 19.38 -0.08 -10.22
N PRO A 57 20.17 0.31 -11.23
CA PRO A 57 20.05 -0.25 -12.57
C PRO A 57 20.15 -1.79 -12.54
N PRO A 58 19.41 -2.51 -13.41
CA PRO A 58 18.52 -2.00 -14.46
C PRO A 58 17.08 -1.69 -13.99
N HIS A 59 16.77 -1.85 -12.70
CA HIS A 59 15.40 -1.73 -12.17
C HIS A 59 14.91 -0.29 -11.94
N ARG A 60 15.81 0.69 -12.04
CA ARG A 60 15.45 2.11 -11.92
C ARG A 60 14.51 2.54 -13.03
N LEU A 61 13.36 3.08 -12.67
CA LEU A 61 12.43 3.68 -13.61
C LEU A 61 12.62 5.20 -13.68
N SER A 62 12.29 5.79 -14.83
CA SER A 62 12.08 7.23 -14.90
C SER A 62 10.80 7.61 -14.14
N PRO A 63 10.67 8.86 -13.65
CA PRO A 63 9.45 9.32 -12.97
C PRO A 63 8.17 9.06 -13.78
N ALA A 64 8.20 9.30 -15.10
CA ALA A 64 7.05 9.04 -15.98
C ALA A 64 6.73 7.55 -16.11
N ALA A 65 7.74 6.67 -16.13
CA ALA A 65 7.51 5.23 -16.16
C ALA A 65 6.98 4.70 -14.82
N ALA A 66 7.48 5.21 -13.70
CA ALA A 66 6.97 4.88 -12.36
C ALA A 66 5.51 5.31 -12.18
N PHE A 67 5.15 6.53 -12.63
CA PHE A 67 3.77 7.00 -12.62
C PHE A 67 2.83 6.10 -13.45
N ARG A 68 3.22 5.79 -14.70
CA ARG A 68 2.44 4.88 -15.57
C ARG A 68 2.28 3.48 -14.96
N LEU A 69 3.31 2.95 -14.31
CA LEU A 69 3.21 1.67 -13.60
C LEU A 69 2.14 1.74 -12.51
N GLY A 70 2.12 2.83 -11.74
CA GLY A 70 1.10 3.11 -10.74
C GLY A 70 -0.32 3.11 -11.32
N GLU A 71 -0.56 3.91 -12.36
CA GLU A 71 -1.89 4.02 -12.99
C GLU A 71 -2.39 2.70 -13.57
N VAL A 72 -1.50 1.93 -14.22
CA VAL A 72 -1.89 0.67 -14.87
C VAL A 72 -2.19 -0.43 -13.86
N ASN A 73 -1.40 -0.53 -12.79
CA ASN A 73 -1.53 -1.64 -11.84
C ASN A 73 -2.52 -1.33 -10.71
N PHE A 74 -2.71 -0.04 -10.37
CA PHE A 74 -3.47 0.42 -9.21
C PHE A 74 -4.40 1.61 -9.55
N PRO A 75 -5.31 1.46 -10.53
CA PRO A 75 -6.15 2.56 -11.03
C PRO A 75 -7.15 3.10 -10.00
N GLU A 76 -7.40 2.37 -8.91
CA GLU A 76 -8.40 2.74 -7.90
C GLU A 76 -7.77 3.31 -6.62
N SER A 77 -6.62 3.97 -6.76
CA SER A 77 -5.89 4.56 -5.64
C SER A 77 -6.75 5.54 -4.85
N CYS A 78 -6.70 5.43 -3.52
CA CYS A 78 -7.55 6.20 -2.62
C CYS A 78 -6.70 7.00 -1.63
N PHE A 79 -6.99 8.29 -1.48
CA PHE A 79 -6.24 9.23 -0.65
C PHE A 79 -7.10 9.79 0.47
N LEU A 80 -6.47 10.26 1.54
CA LEU A 80 -7.14 11.02 2.58
C LEU A 80 -7.47 12.43 2.08
N SER A 81 -8.56 13.01 2.58
CA SER A 81 -8.82 14.45 2.44
C SER A 81 -7.86 15.25 3.32
N ALA A 82 -7.73 16.55 3.05
CA ALA A 82 -6.94 17.44 3.90
C ALA A 82 -7.43 17.43 5.36
N ALA A 83 -8.76 17.50 5.58
CA ALA A 83 -9.35 17.45 6.90
C ALA A 83 -9.11 16.12 7.63
N ALA A 84 -9.21 14.99 6.91
CA ALA A 84 -8.91 13.68 7.49
C ALA A 84 -7.42 13.57 7.87
N THR A 85 -6.53 14.12 7.05
CA THR A 85 -5.09 14.14 7.31
C THR A 85 -4.75 14.99 8.54
N GLU A 86 -5.38 16.15 8.72
CA GLU A 86 -5.19 17.00 9.90
C GLU A 86 -5.63 16.30 11.19
N GLY A 87 -6.82 15.68 11.19
CA GLY A 87 -7.32 14.91 12.34
C GLY A 87 -6.42 13.75 12.72
N LEU A 88 -5.82 13.10 11.72
CA LEU A 88 -4.94 11.94 11.90
C LEU A 88 -3.66 12.26 12.67
N LEU A 89 -3.09 13.46 12.52
CA LEU A 89 -1.89 13.85 13.27
C LEU A 89 -2.16 13.88 14.79
N ARG A 90 -3.36 14.32 15.20
CA ARG A 90 -3.78 14.28 16.60
C ARG A 90 -3.94 12.85 17.10
N GLU A 91 -4.54 11.98 16.29
CA GLU A 91 -4.70 10.56 16.60
C GLU A 91 -3.33 9.88 16.77
N PHE A 92 -2.37 10.12 15.87
CA PHE A 92 -1.03 9.57 15.97
C PHE A 92 -0.32 9.96 17.26
N ALA A 93 -0.42 11.24 17.66
CA ALA A 93 0.14 11.71 18.92
C ALA A 93 -0.51 11.01 20.13
N GLN A 94 -1.84 10.86 20.12
CA GLN A 94 -2.58 10.18 21.20
C GLN A 94 -2.27 8.68 21.30
N ALA A 95 -2.04 8.03 20.15
CA ALA A 95 -1.66 6.62 20.08
C ALA A 95 -0.15 6.38 20.27
N GLY A 96 0.64 7.44 20.46
CA GLY A 96 2.09 7.35 20.71
C GLY A 96 2.90 6.89 19.49
N LEU A 97 2.38 7.06 18.27
CA LEU A 97 3.13 6.76 17.04
C LEU A 97 4.26 7.78 16.87
N ALA A 98 5.43 7.31 16.45
CA ALA A 98 6.59 8.16 16.21
C ALA A 98 7.48 7.59 15.09
N GLY A 99 8.31 8.46 14.52
CA GLY A 99 9.31 8.09 13.51
C GLY A 99 8.68 7.47 12.26
N GLY A 100 9.30 6.39 11.77
CA GLY A 100 8.87 5.71 10.53
C GLY A 100 7.42 5.21 10.56
N ALA A 101 6.89 4.86 11.74
CA ALA A 101 5.53 4.36 11.90
C ALA A 101 4.45 5.37 11.50
N LEU A 102 4.77 6.67 11.43
CA LEU A 102 3.84 7.70 10.95
C LEU A 102 3.50 7.51 9.46
N TYR A 103 4.46 7.05 8.64
CA TYR A 103 4.24 6.77 7.23
C TYR A 103 3.35 5.55 7.03
N ASP A 104 3.63 4.46 7.76
CA ASP A 104 2.73 3.30 7.84
C ASP A 104 1.34 3.74 8.31
N GLY A 105 1.28 4.64 9.29
CA GLY A 105 0.02 5.19 9.78
C GLY A 105 -0.79 5.89 8.68
N LEU A 106 -0.14 6.69 7.82
CA LEU A 106 -0.80 7.37 6.70
C LEU A 106 -1.38 6.36 5.69
N VAL A 107 -0.63 5.28 5.42
CA VAL A 107 -1.06 4.17 4.56
C VAL A 107 -2.27 3.46 5.18
N GLY A 108 -2.19 3.09 6.46
CA GLY A 108 -3.25 2.41 7.18
C GLY A 108 -4.52 3.25 7.31
N ALA A 109 -4.38 4.52 7.64
CA ALA A 109 -5.49 5.44 7.80
C ALA A 109 -6.26 5.68 6.50
N ALA A 110 -5.58 5.73 5.35
CA ALA A 110 -6.24 5.83 4.05
C ALA A 110 -7.17 4.62 3.80
N ALA A 111 -6.68 3.40 3.98
CA ALA A 111 -7.48 2.18 3.85
C ALA A 111 -8.66 2.16 4.83
N ARG A 112 -8.42 2.48 6.11
CA ARG A 112 -9.46 2.56 7.13
C ARG A 112 -10.54 3.59 6.79
N ASN A 113 -10.14 4.78 6.35
CA ASN A 113 -11.06 5.87 5.99
C ASN A 113 -11.99 5.47 4.84
N HIS A 114 -11.47 4.74 3.87
CA HIS A 114 -12.23 4.22 2.72
C HIS A 114 -12.93 2.89 2.99
N LYS A 115 -12.72 2.28 4.16
CA LYS A 115 -13.28 0.98 4.56
C LYS A 115 -12.94 -0.14 3.58
N LEU A 116 -11.69 -0.14 3.10
CA LEU A 116 -11.16 -1.16 2.21
C LEU A 116 -10.04 -1.94 2.92
N PRO A 117 -9.92 -3.25 2.69
CA PRO A 117 -8.83 -4.04 3.26
C PRO A 117 -7.49 -3.57 2.67
N LEU A 118 -6.46 -3.54 3.54
CA LEU A 118 -5.09 -3.19 3.18
C LEU A 118 -4.23 -4.45 3.00
N ILE A 119 -3.68 -4.65 1.81
CA ILE A 119 -2.75 -5.75 1.53
C ILE A 119 -1.31 -5.26 1.68
N THR A 120 -0.51 -5.96 2.48
CA THR A 120 0.90 -5.64 2.74
C THR A 120 1.80 -6.88 2.69
N CYS A 121 3.08 -6.70 2.37
CA CYS A 121 4.14 -7.68 2.59
C CYS A 121 5.06 -7.28 3.75
N ASP A 122 4.89 -6.10 4.34
CA ASP A 122 5.74 -5.58 5.41
C ASP A 122 5.21 -5.96 6.79
N ARG A 123 5.79 -7.02 7.36
CA ARG A 123 5.50 -7.46 8.72
C ARG A 123 5.80 -6.39 9.78
N ARG A 124 6.72 -5.46 9.52
CA ARG A 124 7.12 -4.41 10.46
C ARG A 124 6.05 -3.33 10.62
N ALA A 125 5.21 -3.13 9.61
CA ALA A 125 4.11 -2.15 9.62
C ALA A 125 2.84 -2.68 10.33
N VAL A 126 2.71 -4.00 10.49
CA VAL A 126 1.55 -4.66 11.10
C VAL A 126 1.19 -4.14 12.50
N PRO A 127 2.13 -3.89 13.43
CA PRO A 127 1.81 -3.28 14.72
C PRO A 127 1.10 -1.93 14.57
N THR A 128 1.55 -1.09 13.64
CA THR A 128 0.91 0.20 13.33
C THR A 128 -0.52 0.01 12.80
N TYR A 129 -0.71 -0.91 11.85
CA TYR A 129 -2.04 -1.19 11.30
C TYR A 129 -3.01 -1.71 12.36
N ARG A 130 -2.56 -2.58 13.25
CA ARG A 130 -3.35 -3.07 14.38
C ARG A 130 -3.71 -1.95 15.36
N LEU A 131 -2.74 -1.11 15.71
CA LEU A 131 -2.95 0.02 16.61
C LEU A 131 -4.01 0.99 16.08
N LEU A 132 -4.05 1.20 14.77
CA LEU A 132 -5.04 2.07 14.10
C LEU A 132 -6.35 1.35 13.74
N GLY A 133 -6.50 0.07 14.06
CA GLY A 133 -7.72 -0.69 13.73
C GLY A 133 -7.95 -0.86 12.23
N VAL A 134 -6.88 -0.99 11.45
CA VAL A 134 -6.94 -1.19 10.00
C VAL A 134 -7.24 -2.67 9.71
N ASP A 135 -8.24 -2.91 8.86
CA ASP A 135 -8.46 -4.23 8.26
C ASP A 135 -7.32 -4.52 7.28
N HIS A 136 -6.44 -5.47 7.61
CA HIS A 136 -5.23 -5.73 6.83
C HIS A 136 -4.93 -7.21 6.67
N GLU A 137 -4.32 -7.54 5.54
CA GLU A 137 -3.84 -8.88 5.20
C GLU A 137 -2.33 -8.82 4.97
N LEU A 138 -1.56 -9.57 5.77
CA LEU A 138 -0.14 -9.75 5.56
C LEU A 138 0.11 -10.96 4.66
N LEU A 139 0.68 -10.73 3.49
CA LEU A 139 1.10 -11.79 2.59
C LEU A 139 2.36 -12.50 3.12
N SER A 140 2.40 -13.81 2.97
CA SER A 140 3.57 -14.64 3.23
C SER A 140 4.23 -15.07 1.92
N SER A 141 5.57 -15.20 1.93
CA SER A 141 6.25 -15.81 0.79
C SER A 141 5.90 -17.30 0.76
N SER A 142 5.31 -17.76 -0.34
CA SER A 142 5.14 -19.19 -0.58
C SER A 142 6.53 -19.82 -0.73
N SER A 143 6.87 -20.78 0.13
CA SER A 143 8.09 -21.60 0.01
C SER A 143 8.11 -22.39 -1.30
#